data_AF-A0A3C1CCR0-F1
#
_entry.id   AF-A0A3C1CCR0-F1
#
_cell.length_a   1.000
_cell.length_b   1.000
_cell.length_c   1.000
_cell.angle_alpha   90.00
_cell.angle_beta   90.00
_cell.angle_gamma   90.00
#
_symmetry.space_group_name_H-M   'P 1'
#
loop_
_entity.id
_entity.type
_entity.pdbx_description
1 polymer ?
#
loop_
_entity_poly.entity_id
_entity_poly.type
_entity_poly.pdbx_seq_one_letter_code
_entity_poly.pdbx_strand_id
1 'polypeptide(L)'
;MAFRKYKATRLFDGTSFLDNKVLLTKEDGTIESVVAEEDAGEEIIQLKGTLTPGLVNCHCHLELSHLKEVIPPHTGLIEFLCSVVTKRGFDPAVIQERIEAAEKEMWENGIVAVGDIGNTADTAVVKSKSQIHWQNFVEVLSFTD
;
A
#
# COMPACT_ATOMS: atom_id res chain seq x y z
N MET A 1 -16.72 -17.92 20.38
CA MET A 1 -15.55 -17.11 19.99
C MET A 1 -15.97 -15.65 20.11
N ALA A 2 -15.14 -14.78 20.68
CA ALA A 2 -15.48 -13.36 20.78
C ALA A 2 -15.28 -12.71 19.40
N PHE A 3 -16.29 -11.97 18.94
CA PHE A 3 -16.23 -11.19 17.71
C PHE A 3 -15.97 -9.73 18.05
N ARG A 4 -15.22 -9.02 17.20
CA ARG A 4 -15.17 -7.56 17.21
C ARG A 4 -16.19 -7.04 16.20
N LYS A 5 -16.93 -6.01 16.60
CA LYS A 5 -18.06 -5.47 15.84
C LYS A 5 -17.78 -4.01 15.55
N TYR A 6 -17.74 -3.62 14.29
CA TYR A 6 -17.41 -2.27 13.87
C TYR A 6 -18.55 -1.65 13.09
N LYS A 7 -18.98 -0.46 13.51
CA LYS A 7 -19.90 0.38 12.75
C LYS A 7 -19.22 1.71 12.45
N ALA A 8 -19.18 2.07 11.18
CA ALA A 8 -18.63 3.35 10.73
C ALA A 8 -19.77 4.28 10.27
N THR A 9 -19.47 5.56 10.04
CA THR A 9 -20.43 6.50 9.43
C THR A 9 -20.87 6.00 8.05
N ARG A 10 -19.96 5.39 7.30
CA ARG A 10 -20.23 4.65 6.06
C ARG A 10 -19.39 3.39 6.03
N LEU A 11 -19.95 2.31 5.51
CA LEU A 11 -19.20 1.08 5.24
C LEU A 11 -19.18 0.88 3.73
N PHE A 12 -18.00 0.66 3.17
CA PHE A 12 -17.79 0.34 1.75
C PHE A 12 -17.23 -1.07 1.67
N ASP A 13 -17.83 -1.93 0.85
CA ASP A 13 -17.42 -3.34 0.72
C ASP A 13 -16.41 -3.58 -0.42
N GLY A 14 -15.96 -2.51 -1.11
CA GLY A 14 -15.15 -2.59 -2.31
C GLY A 14 -15.94 -2.37 -3.61
N THR A 15 -17.27 -2.46 -3.55
CA THR A 15 -18.17 -2.30 -4.71
C THR A 15 -19.26 -1.27 -4.45
N SER A 16 -19.85 -1.27 -3.26
CA SER A 16 -20.99 -0.44 -2.90
C SER A 16 -20.90 0.07 -1.46
N PHE A 17 -21.62 1.16 -1.18
CA PHE A 17 -21.80 1.62 0.19
C PHE A 17 -22.96 0.88 0.84
N LEU A 18 -22.73 0.42 2.06
CA LEU A 18 -23.67 -0.34 2.86
C LEU A 18 -24.16 0.53 4.03
N ASP A 19 -25.47 0.82 4.02
CA ASP A 19 -26.11 1.61 5.07
C ASP A 19 -26.60 0.71 6.22
N ASN A 20 -26.48 1.21 7.46
CA ASN A 20 -26.92 0.52 8.68
C ASN A 20 -26.37 -0.91 8.84
N LYS A 21 -25.12 -1.12 8.41
CA LYS A 21 -24.40 -2.39 8.54
C LYS A 21 -23.29 -2.33 9.57
N VAL A 22 -22.98 -3.50 10.14
CA VAL A 22 -21.90 -3.72 11.10
C VAL A 22 -20.98 -4.81 10.58
N LEU A 23 -19.67 -4.53 10.55
CA LEU A 23 -18.64 -5.51 10.22
C LEU A 23 -18.29 -6.35 11.44
N LEU A 24 -18.39 -7.67 11.32
CA LEU A 24 -17.94 -8.61 12.34
C LEU A 24 -16.61 -9.22 11.91
N THR A 25 -15.63 -9.17 12.80
CA THR A 25 -14.35 -9.85 12.63
C THR A 25 -14.09 -10.78 13.80
N LYS A 26 -13.24 -11.79 13.58
CA LYS A 26 -12.58 -12.52 14.66
C LYS A 26 -11.55 -11.60 15.34
N GLU A 27 -10.99 -12.05 16.46
CA GLU A 27 -9.95 -11.31 17.18
C GLU A 27 -8.68 -11.07 16.35
N ASP A 28 -8.39 -11.99 15.42
CA ASP A 28 -7.24 -11.91 14.49
C ASP A 28 -7.48 -10.98 13.28
N GLY A 29 -8.65 -10.35 13.20
CA GLY A 29 -9.02 -9.45 12.10
C GLY A 29 -9.63 -10.13 10.88
N THR A 30 -9.74 -11.47 10.85
CA THR A 30 -10.46 -12.17 9.79
C THR A 30 -11.91 -11.71 9.75
N ILE A 31 -12.37 -11.26 8.58
CA ILE A 31 -13.77 -10.88 8.36
C ILE A 31 -14.63 -12.13 8.48
N GLU A 32 -15.60 -12.12 9.38
CA GLU A 32 -16.58 -13.19 9.54
C GLU A 32 -17.83 -12.89 8.70
N SER A 33 -18.38 -11.68 8.84
CA SER A 33 -19.63 -11.29 8.16
C SER A 33 -19.88 -9.79 8.21
N VAL A 34 -20.85 -9.33 7.41
CA VAL A 34 -21.45 -8.00 7.51
C VAL A 34 -22.95 -8.18 7.73
N VAL A 35 -23.48 -7.67 8.84
CA VAL A 35 -24.87 -7.89 9.25
C VAL A 35 -25.61 -6.57 9.43
N ALA A 36 -26.94 -6.60 9.48
CA ALA A 36 -27.72 -5.43 9.88
C ALA A 36 -27.42 -5.07 11.34
N GLU A 37 -27.49 -3.79 11.69
CA GLU A 37 -27.21 -3.34 13.07
C GLU A 37 -28.09 -4.01 14.13
N GLU A 38 -29.36 -4.27 13.82
CA GLU A 38 -30.28 -4.98 14.70
C GLU A 38 -29.87 -6.43 15.00
N ASP A 39 -29.16 -7.07 14.07
CA ASP A 39 -28.65 -8.43 14.20
C ASP A 39 -27.26 -8.50 14.84
N ALA A 40 -26.57 -7.35 14.96
CA ALA A 40 -25.20 -7.30 15.47
C ALA A 40 -25.12 -7.48 17.00
N GLY A 41 -26.23 -7.29 17.72
CA GLY A 41 -26.27 -7.33 19.18
C GLY A 41 -25.50 -6.17 19.84
N GLU A 42 -24.99 -6.40 21.05
CA GLU A 42 -24.34 -5.37 21.86
C GLU A 42 -22.83 -5.22 21.58
N GLU A 43 -22.19 -4.22 22.19
CA GLU A 43 -20.72 -3.96 22.12
C GLU A 43 -20.18 -3.56 20.74
N ILE A 44 -20.94 -2.76 19.99
CA ILE A 44 -20.52 -2.24 18.69
C ILE A 44 -19.51 -1.09 18.89
N ILE A 45 -18.33 -1.22 18.29
CA ILE A 45 -17.29 -0.19 18.22
C ILE A 45 -17.69 0.83 17.15
N GLN A 46 -17.96 2.06 17.58
CA GLN A 46 -18.32 3.16 16.69
C GLN A 46 -17.06 3.84 16.13
N LEU A 47 -16.97 3.93 14.81
CA LEU A 47 -15.90 4.57 14.06
C LEU A 47 -16.44 5.80 13.33
N LYS A 48 -15.64 6.87 13.32
CA LYS A 48 -15.95 8.07 12.53
C LYS A 48 -15.34 7.95 11.14
N GLY A 49 -16.13 8.21 10.10
CA GLY A 49 -15.68 8.20 8.70
C GLY A 49 -16.13 6.96 7.94
N THR A 50 -15.37 6.63 6.88
CA THR A 50 -15.68 5.48 6.02
C THR A 50 -14.76 4.31 6.38
N LEU A 51 -15.35 3.16 6.71
CA LEU A 51 -14.64 1.89 6.76
C LEU A 51 -14.66 1.25 5.38
N THR A 52 -13.48 0.92 4.85
CA THR A 52 -13.26 0.41 3.49
C THR A 52 -12.21 -0.68 3.52
N PRO A 53 -12.15 -1.60 2.53
CA PRO A 53 -10.96 -2.37 2.27
C PRO A 53 -9.72 -1.47 2.20
N GLY A 54 -8.59 -2.00 2.65
CA GLY A 54 -7.29 -1.36 2.44
C GLY A 54 -7.00 -1.18 0.95
N LEU A 55 -6.22 -0.17 0.63
CA LEU A 55 -5.91 0.19 -0.76
C LEU A 55 -4.88 -0.78 -1.35
N VAL A 56 -4.98 -1.00 -2.67
CA VAL A 56 -3.99 -1.75 -3.44
C VAL A 56 -3.27 -0.77 -4.37
N ASN A 57 -1.97 -0.61 -4.18
CA ASN A 57 -1.15 0.15 -5.12
C ASN A 57 -0.64 -0.81 -6.20
N CYS A 58 -1.31 -0.84 -7.34
CA CYS A 58 -1.06 -1.85 -8.37
C CYS A 58 0.28 -1.70 -9.10
N HIS A 59 0.97 -0.56 -8.96
CA HIS A 59 2.20 -0.29 -9.69
C HIS A 59 3.04 0.79 -9.00
N CYS A 60 4.25 0.44 -8.57
CA CYS A 60 5.27 1.42 -8.18
C CYS A 60 6.69 0.89 -8.41
N HIS A 61 7.68 1.77 -8.20
CA HIS A 61 9.10 1.42 -8.17
C HIS A 61 9.71 1.86 -6.83
N LEU A 62 9.58 1.01 -5.80
CA LEU A 62 10.07 1.32 -4.46
C LEU A 62 11.58 1.52 -4.44
N GLU A 63 12.35 0.79 -5.27
CA GLU A 63 13.81 0.96 -5.37
C GLU A 63 14.23 2.38 -5.76
N LEU A 64 13.34 3.12 -6.45
CA LEU A 64 13.58 4.49 -6.92
C LEU A 64 13.10 5.56 -5.93
N SER A 65 12.71 5.20 -4.71
CA SER A 65 12.19 6.16 -3.70
C SER A 65 13.19 7.27 -3.37
N HIS A 66 14.48 7.02 -3.53
CA HIS A 66 15.54 8.01 -3.36
C HIS A 66 15.56 9.10 -4.45
N LEU A 67 14.87 8.91 -5.57
CA LEU A 67 14.75 9.88 -6.65
C LEU A 67 13.55 10.85 -6.49
N LYS A 68 12.71 10.65 -5.46
CA LYS A 68 11.63 11.59 -5.11
C LYS A 68 12.23 12.99 -4.96
N GLU A 69 11.76 13.94 -5.78
CA GLU A 69 12.20 15.35 -5.85
C GLU A 69 13.62 15.59 -6.42
N VAL A 70 14.33 14.55 -6.86
CA VAL A 70 15.66 14.67 -7.50
C VAL A 70 15.56 14.97 -9.01
N ILE A 71 14.55 14.41 -9.67
CA ILE A 71 14.31 14.60 -11.11
C ILE A 71 13.22 15.67 -11.27
N PRO A 72 13.52 16.79 -11.95
CA PRO A 72 12.52 17.83 -12.18
C PRO A 72 11.32 17.30 -12.97
N PRO A 73 10.09 17.74 -12.65
CA PRO A 73 8.94 17.42 -13.47
C PRO A 73 9.00 18.18 -14.81
N HIS A 74 8.15 17.77 -15.76
CA HIS A 74 7.96 18.46 -17.05
C HIS A 74 9.18 18.48 -18.00
N THR A 75 10.12 17.53 -17.85
CA THR A 75 11.27 17.33 -18.75
C THR A 75 10.93 16.51 -20.01
N GLY A 76 9.79 15.81 -19.99
CA GLY A 76 9.40 14.87 -21.05
C GLY A 76 9.96 13.45 -20.83
N LEU A 77 9.36 12.46 -21.51
CA LEU A 77 9.61 11.05 -21.20
C LEU A 77 11.07 10.62 -21.44
N ILE A 78 11.67 11.02 -22.56
CA ILE A 78 13.04 10.60 -22.92
C ILE A 78 14.04 11.15 -21.90
N GLU A 79 13.97 12.44 -21.57
CA GLU A 79 14.88 13.07 -20.61
C GLU A 79 14.68 12.50 -19.19
N PHE A 80 13.44 12.21 -18.81
CA PHE A 80 13.11 11.51 -17.57
C PHE A 80 13.78 10.13 -17.50
N LEU A 81 13.63 9.29 -18.53
CA LEU A 81 14.23 7.95 -18.57
C LEU A 81 15.76 8.01 -18.52
N CYS A 82 16.38 8.91 -19.30
CA CYS A 82 17.83 9.12 -19.24
C CYS A 82 18.28 9.55 -17.84
N SER A 83 17.51 10.41 -17.17
CA SER A 83 17.80 10.85 -15.80
C SER A 83 17.70 9.71 -14.79
N VAL A 84 16.70 8.83 -14.91
CA VAL A 84 16.54 7.67 -14.01
C VAL A 84 17.72 6.70 -14.14
N VAL A 85 18.21 6.45 -15.35
CA VAL A 85 19.35 5.55 -15.57
C VAL A 85 20.67 6.17 -15.12
N THR A 86 20.86 7.47 -15.35
CA THR A 86 22.13 8.16 -15.03
C THR A 86 22.26 8.58 -13.57
N LYS A 87 21.16 8.85 -12.87
CA LYS A 87 21.16 9.33 -11.48
C LYS A 87 21.02 8.22 -10.44
N ARG A 88 21.53 7.01 -10.68
CA ARG A 88 21.47 5.91 -9.69
C ARG A 88 22.61 5.92 -8.65
N GLY A 89 23.63 6.79 -8.84
CA GLY A 89 24.82 6.86 -7.98
C GLY A 89 24.59 7.57 -6.64
N PHE A 90 23.72 7.02 -5.78
CA PHE A 90 23.47 7.50 -4.42
C PHE A 90 24.20 6.64 -3.38
N ASP A 91 24.43 7.22 -2.21
CA ASP A 91 24.92 6.46 -1.05
C ASP A 91 23.90 5.35 -0.72
N PRO A 92 24.32 4.08 -0.62
CA PRO A 92 23.43 2.96 -0.26
C PRO A 92 22.62 3.19 1.02
N ALA A 93 23.17 3.92 2.00
CA ALA A 93 22.45 4.27 3.24
C ALA A 93 21.27 5.19 2.96
N VAL A 94 21.44 6.18 2.08
CA VAL A 94 20.36 7.10 1.66
C VAL A 94 19.31 6.34 0.87
N ILE A 95 19.72 5.41 -0.01
CA ILE A 95 18.76 4.58 -0.76
C ILE A 95 17.87 3.79 0.20
N GLN A 96 18.46 3.12 1.19
CA GLN A 96 17.70 2.34 2.17
C GLN A 96 16.78 3.20 3.03
N GLU A 97 17.26 4.34 3.54
CA GLU A 97 16.43 5.28 4.31
C GLU A 97 15.18 5.69 3.54
N ARG A 98 15.33 5.97 2.23
CA ARG A 98 14.22 6.40 1.38
C ARG A 98 13.26 5.26 1.03
N ILE A 99 13.76 4.03 0.89
CA ILE A 99 12.93 2.83 0.73
C ILE A 99 12.07 2.61 1.98
N GLU A 100 12.68 2.63 3.17
CA GLU A 100 11.97 2.45 4.45
C GLU A 100 10.92 3.55 4.67
N ALA A 101 11.27 4.81 4.38
CA ALA A 101 10.34 5.92 4.50
C ALA A 101 9.13 5.79 3.54
N ALA A 102 9.36 5.35 2.30
CA ALA A 102 8.30 5.18 1.31
C ALA A 102 7.38 3.99 1.64
N GLU A 103 7.92 2.87 2.14
CA GLU A 103 7.12 1.74 2.62
C GLU A 103 6.21 2.16 3.78
N LYS A 104 6.79 2.86 4.76
CA LYS A 104 6.05 3.37 5.91
C LYS A 104 4.95 4.35 5.50
N GLU A 105 5.26 5.28 4.59
CA GLU A 105 4.29 6.24 4.04
C GLU A 105 3.10 5.49 3.41
N MET A 106 3.33 4.42 2.65
CA MET A 106 2.24 3.62 2.07
C MET A 106 1.37 2.95 3.13
N TRP A 107 1.99 2.32 4.14
CA TRP A 107 1.25 1.65 5.21
C TRP A 107 0.39 2.64 6.01
N GLU A 108 0.96 3.79 6.40
CA GLU A 108 0.25 4.83 7.16
C GLU A 108 -0.93 5.44 6.37
N ASN A 109 -0.89 5.38 5.04
CA ASN A 109 -1.98 5.80 4.16
C ASN A 109 -2.96 4.67 3.80
N GLY A 110 -2.89 3.52 4.49
CA GLY A 110 -3.87 2.44 4.36
C GLY A 110 -3.68 1.54 3.13
N ILE A 111 -2.50 1.55 2.51
CA ILE A 111 -2.15 0.58 1.46
C ILE A 111 -1.78 -0.74 2.14
N VAL A 112 -2.42 -1.82 1.71
CA VAL A 112 -2.24 -3.17 2.28
C VAL A 112 -1.65 -4.17 1.29
N ALA A 113 -1.63 -3.84 0.00
CA ALA A 113 -0.96 -4.64 -1.02
C ALA A 113 -0.36 -3.76 -2.12
N VAL A 114 0.79 -4.19 -2.67
CA VAL A 114 1.53 -3.43 -3.68
C VAL A 114 2.06 -4.36 -4.78
N GLY A 115 1.87 -3.95 -6.03
CA GLY A 115 2.60 -4.46 -7.19
C GLY A 115 3.84 -3.61 -7.44
N ASP A 116 5.02 -4.13 -7.12
CA ASP A 116 6.28 -3.39 -7.22
C ASP A 116 7.16 -3.90 -8.35
N ILE A 117 7.72 -2.97 -9.11
CA ILE A 117 8.58 -3.22 -10.25
C ILE A 117 10.01 -2.86 -9.83
N GLY A 118 10.94 -3.80 -9.98
CA GLY A 118 12.33 -3.60 -9.59
C GLY A 118 13.32 -4.32 -10.50
N ASN A 119 14.53 -3.75 -10.57
CA ASN A 119 15.69 -4.34 -11.23
C ASN A 119 16.78 -4.75 -10.22
N THR A 120 16.69 -4.32 -8.96
CA THR A 120 17.68 -4.61 -7.91
C THR A 120 17.09 -5.37 -6.72
N ALA A 121 17.97 -5.83 -5.82
CA ALA A 121 17.59 -6.50 -4.58
C ALA A 121 17.39 -5.52 -3.38
N ASP A 122 17.52 -4.21 -3.60
CA ASP A 122 17.60 -3.21 -2.51
C ASP A 122 16.36 -3.20 -1.61
N THR A 123 15.21 -3.51 -2.17
CA THR A 123 13.93 -3.50 -1.45
C THR A 123 13.62 -4.81 -0.70
N ALA A 124 14.39 -5.88 -0.93
CA ALA A 124 14.04 -7.22 -0.48
C ALA A 124 13.94 -7.34 1.05
N VAL A 125 14.88 -6.74 1.78
CA VAL A 125 14.91 -6.79 3.25
C VAL A 125 13.72 -6.04 3.85
N VAL A 126 13.43 -4.83 3.35
CA VAL A 126 12.29 -4.02 3.82
C VAL A 126 10.98 -4.75 3.56
N LYS A 127 10.76 -5.24 2.34
CA LYS A 127 9.55 -6.00 1.97
C LYS A 127 9.36 -7.27 2.81
N SER A 128 10.44 -7.98 3.15
CA SER A 128 10.36 -9.21 3.96
C SER A 128 9.87 -8.99 5.40
N LYS A 129 9.95 -7.74 5.89
CA LYS A 129 9.53 -7.34 7.24
C LYS A 129 8.25 -6.49 7.24
N SER A 130 7.76 -6.14 6.05
CA SER A 130 6.62 -5.26 5.84
C SER A 130 5.31 -5.94 6.23
N GLN A 131 4.34 -5.14 6.68
CA GLN A 131 2.95 -5.57 6.87
C GLN A 131 2.15 -5.54 5.55
N ILE A 132 2.67 -4.84 4.53
CA ILE A 132 2.09 -4.78 3.19
C ILE A 132 2.35 -6.11 2.48
N HIS A 133 1.34 -6.60 1.75
CA HIS A 133 1.51 -7.72 0.84
C HIS A 133 2.19 -7.29 -0.47
N TRP A 134 3.35 -7.86 -0.79
CA TRP A 134 4.15 -7.47 -1.95
C TRP A 134 4.10 -8.51 -3.05
N GLN A 135 3.70 -8.07 -4.25
CA GLN A 135 3.93 -8.78 -5.50
C GLN A 135 5.10 -8.11 -6.23
N ASN A 136 6.20 -8.82 -6.42
CA ASN A 136 7.37 -8.30 -7.13
C ASN A 136 7.31 -8.69 -8.61
N PHE A 137 7.51 -7.71 -9.47
CA PHE A 137 7.69 -7.87 -10.91
C PHE A 137 9.14 -7.53 -11.25
N VAL A 138 9.92 -8.56 -11.58
CA VAL A 138 11.31 -8.38 -12.02
C VAL A 138 11.29 -7.82 -13.43
N GLU A 139 11.73 -6.57 -13.57
CA GLU A 139 11.74 -5.89 -14.85
C GLU A 139 12.97 -6.27 -15.68
N VAL A 140 12.73 -6.59 -16.94
CA VAL A 140 13.75 -6.93 -17.93
C VAL A 140 13.89 -5.75 -18.89
N LEU A 141 15.08 -5.15 -18.93
CA LEU A 141 15.44 -4.07 -19.84
C LEU A 141 16.48 -4.58 -20.83
N SER A 142 16.32 -4.25 -22.11
CA SER A 142 17.29 -4.52 -23.16
C SER A 142 17.52 -3.24 -23.95
N PHE A 143 18.75 -2.74 -23.91
CA PHE A 143 19.19 -1.64 -24.75
C PHE A 143 20.06 -2.23 -25.87
N THR A 144 19.64 -2.06 -27.11
CA THR A 144 20.50 -2.32 -28.27
C THR A 144 21.27 -1.06 -28.59
N ASP A 145 22.57 -1.20 -28.87
CA ASP A 145 23.43 -0.13 -29.37
C ASP A 145 22.86 0.54 -30.64
#